data_AF-A0AAD2DL07-F1
#
_entry.id   AF-A0AAD2DL07-F1
#
_cell.length_a   1.000
_cell.length_b   1.000
_cell.length_c   1.000
_cell.angle_alpha   90.00
_cell.angle_beta   90.00
_cell.angle_gamma   90.00
#
_symmetry.space_group_name_H-M   'P 1'
#
loop_
_entity.id
_entity.type
_entity.pdbx_description
1 polymer ?
#
loop_
_entity_poly.entity_id
_entity_poly.type
_entity_poly.pdbx_seq_one_letter_code
_entity_poly.pdbx_strand_id
1 'polypeptide(L)'
;MDSYSDSCRLILCCEDDVDILESVKSRCKVINVEAPITHEIMEVLIQIAKKEGFELSVNFAAKIATKSKQNLRGAIMALEACKSHNYPFSEDQPIPIGWEEALVELTADILADPLPNKLFVIRGKIQKLLSEFVHPKLILLKLVEQFLRGMEANSKRELYYWHAYYDKRLPIGTGALLKLEEFVAKFISIYRKNSRNR
;
A
#
# COMPACT_ATOMS: atom_id res chain seq x y z
N MET A 1 -9.60 -7.75 -32.22
CA MET A 1 -10.40 -6.51 -32.14
C MET A 1 -11.34 -6.42 -33.35
N ASP A 2 -10.85 -6.64 -34.55
CA ASP A 2 -11.61 -6.36 -35.78
C ASP A 2 -12.73 -7.37 -36.08
N SER A 3 -12.60 -8.62 -35.66
CA SER A 3 -13.57 -9.68 -35.99
C SER A 3 -14.93 -9.52 -35.32
N TYR A 4 -15.04 -8.69 -34.28
CA TYR A 4 -16.27 -8.51 -33.48
C TYR A 4 -16.56 -7.04 -33.16
N SER A 5 -16.02 -6.09 -33.93
CA SER A 5 -16.17 -4.65 -33.66
C SER A 5 -17.61 -4.15 -33.66
N ASP A 6 -18.50 -4.83 -34.38
CA ASP A 6 -19.92 -4.50 -34.45
C ASP A 6 -20.70 -4.94 -33.21
N SER A 7 -20.21 -5.98 -32.52
CA SER A 7 -20.88 -6.57 -31.35
C SER A 7 -20.23 -6.17 -30.02
N CYS A 8 -18.95 -5.77 -30.02
CA CYS A 8 -18.20 -5.45 -28.81
C CYS A 8 -17.32 -4.22 -28.99
N ARG A 9 -17.42 -3.28 -28.05
CA ARG A 9 -16.50 -2.14 -27.92
C ARG A 9 -15.53 -2.44 -26.77
N LEU A 10 -14.25 -2.17 -27.00
CA LEU A 10 -13.17 -2.43 -26.04
C LEU A 10 -12.67 -1.10 -25.47
N ILE A 11 -12.47 -1.06 -24.15
CA ILE A 11 -11.83 0.04 -23.44
C ILE A 11 -10.57 -0.55 -22.78
N LEU A 12 -9.41 -0.04 -23.19
CA LEU A 12 -8.12 -0.43 -22.64
C LEU A 12 -7.69 0.66 -21.64
N CYS A 13 -7.42 0.27 -20.40
CA CYS A 13 -6.90 1.16 -19.37
C CYS A 13 -5.46 0.77 -19.04
N CYS A 14 -4.54 1.71 -19.20
CA CYS A 14 -3.10 1.55 -18.96
C CYS A 14 -2.54 2.84 -18.35
N GLU A 15 -1.44 2.73 -17.61
CA GLU A 15 -0.73 3.90 -17.04
C GLU A 15 0.15 4.57 -18.09
N ASP A 16 0.88 3.76 -18.86
CA ASP A 16 1.64 4.17 -20.02
C ASP A 16 1.31 3.28 -21.23
N ASP A 17 1.69 3.73 -22.42
CA ASP A 17 1.45 3.02 -23.67
C ASP A 17 2.73 2.35 -24.22
N VAL A 18 3.81 2.27 -23.43
CA VAL A 18 5.14 1.81 -23.88
C VAL A 18 5.09 0.36 -24.36
N ASP A 19 4.40 -0.50 -23.62
CA ASP A 19 4.29 -1.93 -23.93
C ASP A 19 3.12 -2.27 -24.88
N ILE A 20 2.36 -1.26 -25.31
CA ILE A 20 1.22 -1.48 -26.22
C ILE A 20 1.72 -1.54 -27.66
N LEU A 21 1.38 -2.63 -28.35
CA LEU A 21 1.71 -2.81 -29.75
C LEU A 21 1.07 -1.70 -30.61
N GLU A 22 1.83 -1.18 -31.58
CA GLU A 22 1.38 -0.14 -32.52
C GLU A 22 0.12 -0.55 -33.31
N SER A 23 0.00 -1.85 -33.61
CA SER A 23 -1.19 -2.43 -34.25
C SER A 23 -2.47 -2.28 -33.43
N VAL A 24 -2.35 -2.14 -32.11
CA VAL A 24 -3.47 -1.87 -31.19
C VAL A 24 -3.68 -0.36 -31.05
N LYS A 25 -2.60 0.42 -30.90
CA LYS A 25 -2.67 1.89 -30.78
C LYS A 25 -3.39 2.52 -31.97
N SER A 26 -3.00 2.13 -33.19
CA SER A 26 -3.58 2.62 -34.44
C SER A 26 -5.09 2.35 -34.60
N ARG A 27 -5.66 1.42 -33.82
CA ARG A 27 -7.08 1.04 -33.87
C ARG A 27 -7.91 1.60 -32.72
N CYS A 28 -7.25 2.23 -31.75
CA CYS A 28 -7.88 2.75 -30.55
C CYS A 28 -7.92 4.28 -30.59
N LYS A 29 -9.00 4.87 -30.07
CA LYS A 29 -9.01 6.29 -29.74
C LYS A 29 -8.28 6.46 -28.41
N VAL A 30 -7.14 7.15 -28.44
CA VAL A 30 -6.37 7.46 -27.23
C VAL A 30 -7.04 8.61 -26.48
N ILE A 31 -7.28 8.40 -25.19
CA ILE A 31 -7.77 9.42 -24.25
C ILE A 31 -6.75 9.50 -23.13
N ASN A 32 -6.00 10.60 -23.10
CA ASN A 32 -5.02 10.85 -22.04
C ASN A 32 -5.74 11.45 -20.84
N VAL A 33 -5.59 10.82 -19.67
CA VAL A 33 -6.11 11.32 -18.40
C VAL A 33 -4.93 11.86 -17.61
N GLU A 34 -4.81 13.18 -17.57
CA GLU A 34 -3.75 13.84 -16.82
C GLU A 34 -3.97 13.70 -15.31
N ALA A 35 -2.88 13.65 -14.55
CA ALA A 35 -2.96 13.62 -13.10
C ALA A 35 -3.47 14.98 -12.58
N PRO A 36 -4.40 14.99 -11.59
CA PRO A 36 -4.98 16.22 -11.11
C PRO A 36 -3.92 17.11 -10.45
N ILE A 37 -4.10 18.42 -10.57
CA ILE A 37 -3.24 19.39 -9.89
C ILE A 37 -3.58 19.45 -8.39
N THR A 38 -2.64 19.92 -7.57
CA THR A 38 -2.80 19.98 -6.10
C THR A 38 -4.08 20.70 -5.68
N HIS A 39 -4.48 21.77 -6.38
CA HIS A 39 -5.70 22.51 -6.09
C HIS A 39 -6.97 21.68 -6.32
N GLU A 40 -7.05 20.95 -7.43
CA GLU A 40 -8.20 20.07 -7.74
C GLU A 40 -8.33 18.96 -6.69
N ILE A 41 -7.21 18.39 -6.23
CA ILE A 41 -7.21 17.40 -5.16
C ILE A 41 -7.78 18.02 -3.87
N MET A 42 -7.35 19.22 -3.50
CA MET A 42 -7.88 19.92 -2.31
C MET A 42 -9.39 20.14 -2.42
N GLU A 43 -9.88 20.58 -3.59
CA GLU A 43 -11.31 20.77 -3.82
C GLU A 43 -12.09 19.46 -3.63
N VAL A 44 -11.60 18.35 -4.19
CA VAL A 44 -12.23 17.04 -4.02
C VAL A 44 -12.24 16.62 -2.54
N LEU A 45 -11.13 16.79 -1.81
CA LEU A 45 -11.08 16.46 -0.38
C LEU A 45 -12.06 17.30 0.45
N ILE A 46 -12.17 18.60 0.16
CA ILE A 46 -13.14 19.49 0.83
C ILE A 46 -14.57 19.10 0.48
N GLN A 47 -14.85 18.73 -0.78
CA GLN A 47 -16.17 18.24 -1.18
C GLN A 47 -16.54 16.94 -0.47
N ILE A 48 -15.60 16.00 -0.34
CA ILE A 48 -15.79 14.76 0.43
C ILE A 48 -16.11 15.09 1.88
N ALA A 49 -15.33 15.96 2.53
CA ALA A 49 -15.56 16.37 3.90
C ALA A 49 -16.95 16.97 4.14
N LYS A 50 -17.39 17.85 3.22
CA LYS A 50 -18.75 18.44 3.26
C LYS A 50 -19.85 17.38 3.09
N LYS A 51 -19.69 16.44 2.17
CA LYS A 51 -20.68 15.36 1.93
C LYS A 51 -20.77 14.38 3.08
N GLU A 52 -19.64 14.08 3.71
CA GLU A 52 -19.50 13.18 4.86
C GLU A 52 -19.76 13.88 6.21
N GLY A 53 -20.09 15.17 6.20
CA GLY A 53 -20.51 15.91 7.39
C GLY A 53 -19.40 16.18 8.42
N PHE A 54 -18.14 16.37 7.99
CA PHE A 54 -17.04 16.72 8.89
C PHE A 54 -16.24 17.93 8.43
N GLU A 55 -15.57 18.59 9.37
CA GLU A 55 -14.78 19.80 9.08
C GLU A 55 -13.36 19.43 8.66
N LEU A 56 -12.94 19.93 7.51
CA LEU A 56 -11.58 19.79 6.99
C LEU A 56 -11.00 21.19 6.76
N SER A 57 -9.91 21.51 7.46
CA SER A 57 -9.21 22.79 7.24
C SER A 57 -8.51 22.81 5.89
N VAL A 58 -8.48 23.98 5.25
CA VAL A 58 -7.82 24.17 3.95
C VAL A 58 -6.32 23.84 4.04
N ASN A 59 -5.68 24.21 5.15
CA ASN A 59 -4.27 23.90 5.40
C ASN A 59 -4.02 22.39 5.47
N PHE A 60 -4.88 21.63 6.16
CA PHE A 60 -4.73 20.19 6.26
C PHE A 60 -4.99 19.49 4.91
N ALA A 61 -6.00 19.95 4.17
CA ALA A 61 -6.24 19.49 2.79
C ALA A 61 -5.01 19.74 1.88
N ALA A 62 -4.37 20.91 1.98
CA ALA A 62 -3.16 21.22 1.24
C ALA A 62 -1.98 20.31 1.61
N LYS A 63 -1.81 19.99 2.91
CA LYS A 63 -0.78 19.03 3.38
C LYS A 63 -0.99 17.64 2.77
N ILE A 64 -2.23 17.13 2.77
CA ILE A 64 -2.56 15.83 2.17
C ILE A 64 -2.31 15.86 0.66
N ALA A 65 -2.82 16.88 -0.05
CA ALA A 65 -2.68 17.01 -1.49
C ALA A 65 -1.21 17.07 -1.92
N THR A 66 -0.38 17.84 -1.20
CA THR A 66 1.06 17.94 -1.49
C THR A 66 1.78 16.61 -1.26
N LYS A 67 1.48 15.90 -0.16
CA LYS A 67 2.09 14.58 0.10
C LYS A 67 1.65 13.51 -0.88
N SER A 68 0.45 13.62 -1.46
CA SER A 68 -0.11 12.62 -2.37
C SER A 68 0.58 12.52 -3.74
N LYS A 69 1.45 13.47 -4.11
CA LYS A 69 2.17 13.49 -5.40
C LYS A 69 1.21 13.29 -6.59
N GLN A 70 0.10 14.03 -6.61
CA GLN A 70 -0.95 13.98 -7.64
C GLN A 70 -1.77 12.67 -7.69
N ASN A 71 -1.59 11.76 -6.73
CA ASN A 71 -2.39 10.54 -6.61
C ASN A 71 -3.66 10.83 -5.79
N LEU A 72 -4.77 11.11 -6.50
CA LEU A 72 -6.06 11.40 -5.87
C LEU A 72 -6.58 10.26 -4.99
N ARG A 73 -6.41 9.00 -5.43
CA ARG A 73 -6.81 7.83 -4.63
C ARG A 73 -6.03 7.78 -3.31
N GLY A 74 -4.72 8.00 -3.37
CA GLY A 74 -3.86 8.06 -2.18
C GLY A 74 -4.25 9.21 -1.25
N ALA A 75 -4.60 10.37 -1.79
CA ALA A 75 -5.08 11.52 -1.00
C ALA A 75 -6.38 11.21 -0.25
N ILE A 76 -7.35 10.58 -0.93
CA ILE A 76 -8.64 10.19 -0.32
C ILE A 76 -8.43 9.16 0.80
N MET A 77 -7.66 8.10 0.51
CA MET A 77 -7.35 7.06 1.51
C MET A 77 -6.60 7.66 2.72
N ALA A 78 -5.71 8.62 2.50
CA ALA A 78 -5.01 9.30 3.58
C ALA A 78 -5.96 10.14 4.45
N LEU A 79 -6.91 10.86 3.83
CA LEU A 79 -7.94 11.61 4.54
C LEU A 79 -8.80 10.69 5.42
N GLU A 80 -9.25 9.56 4.87
CA GLU A 80 -10.02 8.54 5.59
C GLU A 80 -9.22 7.99 6.78
N ALA A 81 -7.95 7.64 6.56
CA ALA A 81 -7.07 7.13 7.60
C ALA A 81 -6.84 8.17 8.71
N CYS A 82 -6.58 9.44 8.37
CA CYS A 82 -6.44 10.51 9.34
C CYS A 82 -7.73 10.67 10.18
N LYS A 83 -8.90 10.73 9.53
CA LYS A 83 -10.18 10.88 10.22
C LYS A 83 -10.46 9.70 11.17
N SER A 84 -10.20 8.47 10.71
CA SER A 84 -10.43 7.26 11.50
C SER A 84 -9.54 7.18 12.74
N HIS A 85 -8.33 7.74 12.70
CA HIS A 85 -7.40 7.66 13.82
C HIS A 85 -7.57 8.80 14.81
N ASN A 86 -7.78 10.04 14.33
CA ASN A 86 -7.95 11.18 15.20
C ASN A 86 -8.83 12.25 14.54
N TYR A 87 -9.98 12.56 15.15
CA TYR A 87 -10.86 13.65 14.77
C TYR A 87 -11.42 14.33 16.04
N PRO A 88 -11.46 15.68 16.13
CA PRO A 88 -11.08 16.68 15.13
C PRO A 88 -9.61 16.65 14.69
N PHE A 89 -9.33 17.08 13.46
CA PHE A 89 -7.98 17.03 12.90
C PHE A 89 -7.00 17.92 13.66
N SER A 90 -5.80 17.42 13.90
CA SER A 90 -4.67 18.21 14.43
C SER A 90 -3.74 18.62 13.29
N GLU A 91 -3.15 19.82 13.34
CA GLU A 91 -2.28 20.27 12.24
C GLU A 91 -1.02 19.42 12.06
N ASP A 92 -0.50 18.84 13.15
CA ASP A 92 0.69 17.98 13.19
C ASP A 92 0.37 16.49 13.07
N GLN A 93 -0.89 16.16 12.74
CA GLN A 93 -1.32 14.79 12.58
C GLN A 93 -0.53 14.08 11.46
N PRO A 94 0.01 12.86 11.68
CA PRO A 94 0.70 12.14 10.62
C PRO A 94 -0.27 11.75 9.50
N ILE A 95 0.25 11.76 8.28
CA ILE A 95 -0.49 11.49 7.04
C ILE A 95 0.12 10.23 6.42
N PRO A 96 -0.60 9.10 6.35
CA PRO A 96 -0.08 7.80 5.92
C PRO A 96 0.07 7.70 4.40
N ILE A 97 1.03 8.44 3.83
CA ILE A 97 1.38 8.38 2.41
C ILE A 97 2.84 7.97 2.26
N GLY A 98 3.13 7.05 1.33
CA GLY A 98 4.49 6.59 1.05
C GLY A 98 5.07 5.61 2.09
N TRP A 99 4.20 4.92 2.84
CA TRP A 99 4.63 3.92 3.81
C TRP A 99 5.04 2.59 3.15
N GLU A 100 4.61 2.37 1.90
CA GLU A 100 4.86 1.13 1.17
C GLU A 100 6.34 0.98 0.85
N GLU A 101 7.01 2.05 0.45
CA GLU A 101 8.44 2.09 0.11
C GLU A 101 9.30 1.66 1.30
N ALA A 102 8.95 2.12 2.51
CA ALA A 102 9.64 1.72 3.74
C ALA A 102 9.54 0.22 4.02
N LEU A 103 8.42 -0.43 3.63
CA LEU A 103 8.27 -1.89 3.73
C LEU A 103 8.99 -2.63 2.61
N VAL A 104 9.03 -2.08 1.40
CA VAL A 104 9.81 -2.66 0.30
C VAL A 104 11.29 -2.72 0.69
N GLU A 105 11.85 -1.62 1.20
CA GLU A 105 13.23 -1.60 1.70
C GLU A 105 13.44 -2.59 2.86
N LEU A 106 12.51 -2.59 3.83
CA LEU A 106 12.59 -3.51 4.97
C LEU A 106 12.57 -4.98 4.56
N THR A 107 11.70 -5.35 3.63
CA THR A 107 11.60 -6.74 3.17
C THR A 107 12.79 -7.16 2.32
N ALA A 108 13.34 -6.25 1.51
CA ALA A 108 14.60 -6.46 0.81
C ALA A 108 15.75 -6.72 1.80
N ASP A 109 15.87 -5.92 2.86
CA ASP A 109 16.87 -6.12 3.93
C ASP A 109 16.74 -7.50 4.59
N ILE A 110 15.51 -7.96 4.83
CA ILE A 110 15.21 -9.27 5.45
C ILE A 110 15.57 -10.42 4.51
N LEU A 111 15.24 -10.31 3.22
CA LEU A 111 15.52 -11.33 2.21
C LEU A 111 17.03 -11.46 1.94
N ALA A 112 17.76 -10.34 1.96
CA ALA A 112 19.21 -10.31 1.78
C ALA A 112 19.96 -10.93 2.96
N ASP A 113 19.51 -10.67 4.19
CA ASP A 113 20.17 -11.16 5.41
C ASP A 113 19.16 -11.55 6.49
N PRO A 114 18.72 -12.82 6.51
CA PRO A 114 17.68 -13.33 7.41
C PRO A 114 18.22 -13.64 8.82
N LEU A 115 18.95 -12.71 9.43
CA LEU A 115 19.49 -12.87 10.78
C LEU A 115 18.51 -12.38 11.88
N PRO A 116 18.30 -13.15 12.96
CA PRO A 116 17.40 -12.78 14.07
C PRO A 116 17.78 -11.46 14.75
N ASN A 117 19.05 -11.07 14.70
CA ASN A 117 19.56 -9.86 15.33
C ASN A 117 18.96 -8.57 14.73
N LYS A 118 18.34 -8.64 13.55
CA LYS A 118 17.65 -7.51 12.91
C LYS A 118 16.20 -7.32 13.38
N LEU A 119 15.65 -8.23 14.18
CA LEU A 119 14.28 -8.10 14.70
C LEU A 119 14.05 -6.80 15.47
N PHE A 120 15.07 -6.30 16.17
CA PHE A 120 15.00 -5.00 16.85
C PHE A 120 14.78 -3.83 15.87
N VAL A 121 15.52 -3.82 14.76
CA VAL A 121 15.40 -2.79 13.72
C VAL A 121 14.05 -2.91 13.01
N ILE A 122 13.61 -4.13 12.71
CA ILE A 122 12.31 -4.43 12.11
C ILE A 122 11.18 -3.92 13.00
N ARG A 123 11.26 -4.20 14.31
CA ARG A 123 10.30 -3.70 15.29
C ARG A 123 10.21 -2.17 15.25
N GLY A 124 11.34 -1.47 15.26
CA GLY A 124 11.36 0.00 15.18
C GLY A 124 10.70 0.55 13.92
N LYS A 125 10.98 -0.06 12.75
CA LYS A 125 10.35 0.32 11.47
C LYS A 125 8.84 0.07 11.49
N ILE A 126 8.37 -1.11 11.93
CA ILE A 126 6.94 -1.42 12.02
C ILE A 126 6.24 -0.50 13.03
N GLN A 127 6.88 -0.22 14.17
CA GLN A 127 6.34 0.69 15.18
C GLN A 127 6.14 2.10 14.60
N LYS A 128 7.10 2.60 13.82
CA LYS A 128 6.96 3.88 13.11
C LYS A 128 5.74 3.91 12.19
N LEU A 129 5.54 2.85 11.39
CA LEU A 129 4.38 2.74 10.48
C LEU A 129 3.04 2.75 11.22
N LEU A 130 2.96 2.03 12.34
CA LEU A 130 1.75 2.02 13.18
C LEU A 130 1.48 3.41 13.78
N SER A 131 2.52 4.13 14.20
CA SER A 131 2.41 5.51 14.69
C SER A 131 2.00 6.51 13.59
N GLU A 132 2.31 6.21 12.32
CA GLU A 132 1.93 7.02 11.16
C GLU A 132 0.53 6.70 10.62
N PHE A 133 -0.30 5.97 11.38
CA PHE A 133 -1.69 5.60 11.03
C PHE A 133 -1.83 4.62 9.87
N VAL A 134 -0.81 3.81 9.62
CA VAL A 134 -0.92 2.71 8.68
C VAL A 134 -1.64 1.54 9.35
N HIS A 135 -2.75 1.12 8.74
CA HIS A 135 -3.56 0.04 9.29
C HIS A 135 -2.75 -1.28 9.33
N PRO A 136 -2.73 -2.03 10.44
CA PRO A 136 -1.91 -3.25 10.59
C PRO A 136 -2.12 -4.29 9.48
N LYS A 137 -3.36 -4.45 9.00
CA LYS A 137 -3.67 -5.39 7.90
C LYS A 137 -2.99 -5.00 6.58
N LEU A 138 -2.84 -3.71 6.31
CA LEU A 138 -2.13 -3.23 5.12
C LEU A 138 -0.63 -3.54 5.22
N ILE A 139 -0.05 -3.35 6.41
CA ILE A 139 1.33 -3.75 6.70
C ILE A 139 1.51 -5.24 6.45
N LEU A 140 0.64 -6.08 7.03
CA LEU A 140 0.70 -7.54 6.86
C LEU A 140 0.57 -7.94 5.38
N LEU A 141 -0.38 -7.36 4.65
CA LEU A 141 -0.61 -7.63 3.24
C LEU A 141 0.62 -7.27 2.40
N LYS A 142 1.19 -6.08 2.63
CA LYS A 142 2.37 -5.60 1.90
C LYS A 142 3.61 -6.45 2.19
N LEU A 143 3.82 -6.84 3.45
CA LEU A 143 4.89 -7.77 3.82
C LEU A 143 4.77 -9.10 3.05
N VAL A 144 3.57 -9.68 3.01
CA VAL A 144 3.32 -10.93 2.26
C VAL A 144 3.58 -10.74 0.77
N GLU A 145 3.09 -9.66 0.18
CA GLU A 145 3.32 -9.33 -1.23
C GLU A 145 4.82 -9.32 -1.56
N GLN A 146 5.64 -8.63 -0.75
CA GLN A 146 7.08 -8.54 -0.99
C GLN A 146 7.80 -9.87 -0.74
N PHE A 147 7.46 -10.58 0.34
CA PHE A 147 8.06 -11.89 0.60
C PHE A 147 7.76 -12.90 -0.51
N LEU A 148 6.55 -12.89 -1.09
CA LEU A 148 6.19 -13.79 -2.20
C LEU A 148 7.01 -13.55 -3.46
N ARG A 149 7.49 -12.32 -3.70
CA ARG A 149 8.37 -11.99 -4.83
C ARG A 149 9.76 -12.60 -4.66
N GLY A 150 10.26 -12.70 -3.42
CA GLY A 150 11.57 -13.27 -3.09
C GLY A 150 11.60 -14.79 -2.84
N MET A 151 10.45 -15.48 -2.89
CA MET A 151 10.33 -16.90 -2.53
C MET A 151 10.10 -17.83 -3.71
N GLU A 152 10.60 -19.05 -3.57
CA GLU A 152 10.29 -20.18 -4.47
C GLU A 152 8.88 -20.73 -4.29
N ALA A 153 8.32 -21.29 -5.36
CA ALA A 153 6.96 -21.82 -5.42
C ALA A 153 6.60 -22.80 -4.29
N ASN A 154 7.52 -23.70 -3.93
CA ASN A 154 7.29 -24.73 -2.91
C ASN A 154 7.05 -24.17 -1.50
N SER A 155 7.59 -22.98 -1.22
CA SER A 155 7.50 -22.33 0.09
C SER A 155 6.32 -21.36 0.21
N LYS A 156 5.71 -20.96 -0.93
CA LYS A 156 4.61 -19.98 -0.94
C LYS A 156 3.37 -20.47 -0.21
N ARG A 157 3.07 -21.78 -0.27
CA ARG A 157 1.92 -22.37 0.43
C ARG A 157 2.01 -22.17 1.94
N GLU A 158 3.19 -22.34 2.52
CA GLU A 158 3.39 -22.16 3.96
C GLU A 158 3.22 -20.68 4.35
N LEU A 159 3.71 -19.74 3.53
CA LEU A 159 3.50 -18.31 3.76
C LEU A 159 2.01 -17.93 3.73
N TYR A 160 1.23 -18.45 2.77
CA TYR A 160 -0.21 -18.20 2.72
C TYR A 160 -0.95 -18.71 3.95
N TYR A 161 -0.57 -19.90 4.46
CA TYR A 161 -1.13 -20.41 5.70
C TYR A 161 -0.86 -19.47 6.89
N TRP A 162 0.38 -19.00 7.04
CA TRP A 162 0.71 -18.09 8.13
C TRP A 162 0.07 -16.72 7.96
N HIS A 163 -0.01 -16.19 6.74
CA HIS A 163 -0.75 -14.96 6.48
C HIS A 163 -2.19 -15.07 6.99
N ALA A 164 -2.92 -16.13 6.61
CA ALA A 164 -4.29 -16.34 7.07
C ALA A 164 -4.41 -16.54 8.60
N TYR A 165 -3.40 -17.19 9.21
CA TYR A 165 -3.34 -17.36 10.66
C TYR A 165 -3.18 -16.03 11.41
N TYR A 166 -2.28 -15.16 10.95
CA TYR A 166 -2.02 -13.87 11.59
C TYR A 166 -3.09 -12.84 11.28
N ASP A 167 -3.66 -12.81 10.06
CA ASP A 167 -4.71 -11.86 9.69
C ASP A 167 -5.93 -11.97 10.60
N LYS A 168 -6.35 -13.20 10.93
CA LYS A 168 -7.46 -13.45 11.87
C LYS A 168 -7.16 -13.05 13.32
N ARG A 169 -5.88 -12.90 13.67
CA ARG A 169 -5.39 -12.68 15.04
C ARG A 169 -4.75 -11.32 15.22
N LEU A 170 -4.83 -10.45 14.21
CA LEU A 170 -4.16 -9.16 14.20
C LEU A 170 -4.99 -8.14 14.99
N PRO A 171 -4.45 -7.59 16.11
CA PRO A 171 -5.10 -6.49 16.82
C PRO A 171 -5.20 -5.23 15.94
N ILE A 172 -6.07 -4.32 16.32
CA ILE A 172 -6.18 -3.00 15.70
C ILE A 172 -5.16 -2.06 16.37
N GLY A 173 -4.60 -1.13 15.60
CA GLY A 173 -3.70 -0.09 16.10
C GLY A 173 -2.33 -0.59 16.57
N THR A 174 -1.76 0.10 17.56
CA THR A 174 -0.38 -0.13 18.04
C THR A 174 -0.16 -1.48 18.73
N GLY A 175 -1.23 -2.09 19.27
CA GLY A 175 -1.18 -3.44 19.83
C GLY A 175 -0.83 -4.53 18.80
N ALA A 176 -0.89 -4.22 17.50
CA ALA A 176 -0.53 -5.14 16.43
C ALA A 176 0.98 -5.38 16.29
N LEU A 177 1.82 -4.51 16.89
CA LEU A 177 3.27 -4.55 16.74
C LEU A 177 3.85 -5.94 17.01
N LEU A 178 3.47 -6.55 18.14
CA LEU A 178 3.99 -7.86 18.55
C LEU A 178 3.58 -8.96 17.58
N LYS A 179 2.37 -8.89 17.02
CA LYS A 179 1.88 -9.90 16.06
C LYS A 179 2.51 -9.76 14.69
N LEU A 180 2.76 -8.53 14.24
CA LEU A 180 3.50 -8.27 13.00
C LEU A 180 4.96 -8.74 13.14
N GLU A 181 5.58 -8.49 14.29
CA GLU A 181 6.93 -8.98 14.58
C GLU A 181 6.99 -10.52 14.63
N GLU A 182 6.03 -11.17 15.30
CA GLU A 182 5.91 -12.63 15.36
C GLU A 182 5.77 -13.22 13.94
N PHE A 183 4.98 -12.58 13.08
CA PHE A 183 4.84 -12.96 11.68
C PHE A 183 6.17 -12.88 10.91
N VAL A 184 6.92 -11.77 11.06
CA VAL A 184 8.22 -11.62 10.41
C VAL A 184 9.23 -12.65 10.93
N ALA A 185 9.27 -12.89 12.24
CA ALA A 185 10.12 -13.93 12.81
C ALA A 185 9.77 -15.33 12.28
N LYS A 186 8.47 -15.61 12.12
CA LYS A 186 7.99 -16.86 11.52
C LYS A 186 8.42 -16.99 10.07
N PHE A 187 8.31 -15.91 9.29
CA PHE A 187 8.81 -15.87 7.91
C PHE A 187 10.30 -16.17 7.84
N ILE A 188 11.13 -15.51 8.65
CA ILE A 188 12.58 -15.73 8.71
C ILE A 188 12.90 -17.21 9.00
N SER A 189 12.15 -17.83 9.92
CA SER A 189 12.32 -19.26 10.24
C SER A 189 12.04 -20.17 9.04
N ILE A 190 10.95 -19.93 8.32
CA ILE A 190 10.56 -20.70 7.12
C ILE A 190 11.62 -20.52 6.02
N TYR A 191 11.99 -19.28 5.75
CA TYR A 191 12.95 -18.93 4.70
C TYR A 191 14.31 -19.60 4.93
N ARG A 192 14.82 -19.57 6.17
CA ARG A 192 16.10 -20.24 6.52
C ARG A 192 16.03 -21.75 6.44
N LYS A 193 14.91 -22.37 6.85
CA LYS A 193 14.73 -23.83 6.76
C LYS A 193 14.81 -24.30 5.31
N ASN A 194 14.16 -23.58 4.41
CA ASN A 194 14.11 -23.97 3.00
C ASN A 194 15.41 -23.64 2.27
N SER A 195 16.11 -22.56 2.64
CA SER A 195 17.46 -22.27 2.13
C SER A 195 18.54 -23.26 2.60
N ARG A 196 18.35 -23.95 3.74
CA ARG A 196 19.28 -24.99 4.24
C ARG A 196 19.03 -26.38 3.65
N ASN A 197 17.82 -26.59 3.11
CA ASN A 197 17.43 -27.83 2.45
C ASN A 197 17.74 -27.83 0.93
N ARG A 198 18.40 -26.76 0.46
CA ARG A 198 19.05 -26.66 -0.85
C ARG A 198 20.53 -26.95 -0.68
#